data_AF-A0A522PTR3-F1
#
_entry.id   AF-A0A522PTR3-F1
#
_cell.length_a   1.000
_cell.length_b   1.000
_cell.length_c   1.000
_cell.angle_alpha   90.00
_cell.angle_beta   90.00
_cell.angle_gamma   90.00
#
_symmetry.space_group_name_H-M   'P 1'
#
loop_
_entity.id
_entity.type
_entity.pdbx_description
1 polymer ?
#
loop_
_entity_poly.entity_id
_entity_poly.type
_entity_poly.pdbx_seq_one_letter_code
_entity_poly.pdbx_strand_id
1 'polypeptide(L)' 'GSYIRFDENAAVLINNQGNPRGTRIFGPVARELRDRNYMKIISLAPEVL' A
#
# COMPACT_ATOMS: atom_id res chain seq x y z
N GLY A 1 20.10 9.73 1.16
CA GLY A 1 18.88 8.91 1.00
C GLY A 1 17.97 9.18 2.17
N SER A 2 16.66 9.19 1.95
CA SER A 2 15.68 9.35 3.01
C SER A 2 15.23 7.96 3.49
N TYR A 3 15.05 7.79 4.80
CA TYR A 3 14.56 6.55 5.40
C TYR A 3 13.21 6.82 6.06
N ILE A 4 12.22 5.99 5.73
CA ILE A 4 10.89 5.98 6.36
C ILE A 4 10.75 4.69 7.14
N ARG A 5 10.13 4.77 8.32
CA ARG A 5 9.80 3.64 9.16
C ARG A 5 8.37 3.82 9.67
N PHE A 6 7.65 2.71 9.75
CA PHE A 6 6.34 2.64 10.38
C PHE A 6 6.48 2.04 11.78
N ASP A 7 5.63 2.48 12.71
CA ASP A 7 5.63 1.97 14.08
C ASP A 7 5.01 0.56 14.16
N GLU A 8 4.08 0.25 13.25
CA GLU A 8 3.35 -1.01 13.20
C GLU A 8 3.56 -1.75 11.87
N ASN A 9 3.45 -3.08 11.92
CA ASN A 9 3.48 -3.94 10.74
C ASN A 9 2.05 -4.18 10.23
N ALA A 10 1.81 -3.93 8.94
CA ALA A 10 0.51 -4.14 8.30
C ALA A 10 0.66 -4.91 6.96
N ALA A 11 -0.41 -5.59 6.54
CA ALA A 11 -0.46 -6.32 5.27
C ALA A 11 -1.82 -6.17 4.58
N VAL A 12 -1.82 -6.18 3.25
CA VAL A 12 -3.03 -6.12 2.41
C VAL A 12 -3.17 -7.42 1.65
N LEU A 13 -4.37 -8.03 1.71
CA LEU A 13 -4.67 -9.25 0.97
C LEU A 13 -4.93 -8.93 -0.51
N ILE A 14 -4.16 -9.56 -1.38
CA ILE A 14 -4.28 -9.45 -2.84
C ILE A 14 -4.76 -10.77 -3.44
N ASN A 15 -5.35 -10.68 -4.63
CA ASN A 15 -5.66 -11.85 -5.46
C ASN A 15 -4.48 -12.20 -6.38
N ASN A 16 -4.58 -13.32 -7.10
CA ASN A 16 -3.55 -13.78 -8.05
C ASN A 16 -3.31 -12.81 -9.23
N GLN A 17 -4.15 -11.79 -9.38
CA GLN A 17 -4.03 -10.75 -10.41
C GLN A 17 -3.42 -9.46 -9.85
N GLY A 18 -2.94 -9.47 -8.59
CA GLY A 18 -2.31 -8.32 -7.93
C GLY A 18 -3.30 -7.24 -7.46
N ASN A 19 -4.60 -7.52 -7.50
CA ASN A 19 -5.63 -6.58 -7.06
C ASN A 19 -5.97 -6.81 -5.57
N PRO A 20 -6.21 -5.75 -4.78
CA PRO A 20 -6.66 -5.92 -3.40
C PRO A 20 -8.03 -6.60 -3.37
N ARG A 21 -8.22 -7.54 -2.43
CA ARG A 21 -9.54 -8.16 -2.20
C ARG A 21 -10.50 -7.23 -1.46
N GLY A 22 -9.96 -6.27 -0.72
CA GLY A 22 -10.73 -5.25 0.01
C GLY A 22 -11.03 -4.01 -0.85
N THR A 23 -12.02 -3.24 -0.41
CA THR A 23 -12.43 -1.97 -1.05
C THR A 23 -11.87 -0.73 -0.35
N ARG A 24 -11.22 -0.88 0.82
CA ARG A 24 -10.67 0.23 1.61
C ARG A 24 -9.38 -0.17 2.29
N ILE A 25 -8.44 0.78 2.36
CA ILE A 25 -7.17 0.66 3.08
C ILE A 25 -7.15 1.70 4.18
N PHE A 26 -6.57 1.33 5.32
CA PHE A 26 -6.40 2.20 6.47
C PHE A 26 -4.92 2.42 6.73
N GLY A 27 -4.58 3.63 7.15
CA GLY A 27 -3.21 4.02 7.43
C GLY A 27 -2.42 4.46 6.19
N PRO A 28 -1.25 5.07 6.42
CA PRO A 28 -0.35 5.50 5.36
C PRO A 28 0.29 4.31 4.65
N VAL A 29 0.51 4.44 3.34
CA VAL A 29 1.21 3.43 2.53
C VAL A 29 2.51 3.98 1.97
N ALA A 30 3.49 3.10 1.77
CA ALA A 30 4.80 3.46 1.25
C ALA A 30 4.77 3.68 -0.28
N ARG A 31 5.46 4.71 -0.76
CA ARG A 31 5.49 5.08 -2.19
C ARG A 31 6.09 4.00 -3.10
N GLU A 32 6.91 3.11 -2.56
CA GLU A 32 7.56 2.00 -3.25
C GLU A 32 6.56 0.99 -3.84
N LEU A 33 5.31 0.98 -3.35
CA LEU A 33 4.23 0.17 -3.93
C LEU A 33 3.91 0.57 -5.39
N ARG A 34 4.26 1.79 -5.80
CA ARG A 34 4.08 2.28 -7.17
C ARG A 34 4.99 1.54 -8.13
N ASP A 35 6.24 1.37 -7.76
CA ASP A 35 7.26 0.71 -8.59
C ASP A 35 6.99 -0.79 -8.72
N ARG A 36 6.29 -1.36 -7.74
CA ARG A 36 5.84 -2.76 -7.75
C ARG A 36 4.47 -2.97 -8.40
N ASN A 37 3.94 -1.94 -9.08
CA ASN A 37 2.69 -1.98 -9.85
C ASN A 37 1.41 -2.24 -9.02
N TYR A 38 1.42 -1.91 -7.73
CA TYR A 38 0.23 -2.00 -6.85
C TYR A 38 -0.61 -0.71 -6.85
N MET A 39 -0.89 -0.17 -8.03
CA MET A 39 -1.54 1.14 -8.19
C MET A 39 -2.90 1.22 -7.48
N LYS A 40 -3.71 0.15 -7.51
CA LYS A 40 -5.01 0.13 -6.82
C LYS A 40 -4.90 0.27 -5.31
N ILE A 41 -3.84 -0.24 -4.70
CA ILE A 41 -3.59 -0.12 -3.25
C ILE A 41 -3.30 1.35 -2.93
N ILE A 42 -2.45 2.00 -3.74
CA ILE A 42 -2.12 3.41 -3.58
C ILE A 42 -3.35 4.31 -3.77
N SER A 43 -4.19 4.02 -4.76
CA SER A 43 -5.41 4.81 -5.03
C SER A 43 -6.45 4.72 -3.91
N LEU A 44 -6.46 3.64 -3.12
CA LEU A 44 -7.41 3.45 -2.02
C LEU A 44 -6.87 3.92 -0.68
N ALA A 45 -5.58 4.25 -0.59
CA ALA A 45 -4.94 4.65 0.65
C ALA A 45 -5.23 6.13 0.96
N PRO A 46 -5.44 6.48 2.24
CA PRO A 46 -5.67 7.86 2.66
C PRO A 46 -4.43 8.76 2.51
N GLU A 47 -3.22 8.19 2.66
CA GLU A 47 -1.97 8.93 2.63
C GLU A 47 -0.83 8.07 2.06
N VAL A 48 0.09 8.68 1.32
CA VAL A 48 1.23 8.01 0.66
C VAL A 48 2.53 8.70 1.05
N LEU A 49 3.41 7.99 1.74
CA LEU A 49 4.70 8.49 2.24
C LEU A 49 5.86 8.05 1.33
#